data_AF-A0A9Q0JEW8-F1
#
_entry.id   AF-A0A9Q0JEW8-F1
#
_cell.length_a   1.000
_cell.length_b   1.000
_cell.length_c   1.000
_cell.angle_alpha   90.00
_cell.angle_beta   90.00
_cell.angle_gamma   90.00
#
_symmetry.space_group_name_H-M   'P 1'
#
loop_
_entity.id
_entity.type
_entity.pdbx_description
1 polymer ?
#
loop_
_entity_poly.entity_id
_entity_poly.type
_entity_poly.pdbx_seq_one_letter_code
_entity_poly.pdbx_strand_id
1 'polypeptide(L)'
;MILLKNTPPRAAFAFGPFNAFTQRRWKKPADTAQTRLENRTRDSKLDKLATQLKKLDVMLKFHDLMSNRKRGPFVSLQFMARWTELVGLNVGVGEFVHKYPHVFQVFQHPVRRNLCCRITQRMRDLIQEEEIAVKECEYESVRRVKKLLMMSQTGTLGVHALRLIRRQLGLPEDFRDSILAKYTDDFRLVDLETVELVERDADLGVAEVEKWREEECRKKWLSEFEMCFSFPINFPTGFVIERGSRDRMKNWQRLPYLKPYESKDVVRVRTCGGVERFEKRAVGLIHELLSLTVEKMVEVERLAHFRKDFGMLVNVRELLLKHPGIFYISTKGSNHTVFLREAYCKGHLIQPNSISAVRRKMLDLVVLGCRNSRELESKVDGTKARNSVR
;
A
#
# COMPACT_ATOMS: atom_id res chain seq x y z
N MET A 1 39.34 -34.53 50.74
CA MET A 1 40.20 -33.32 50.74
C MET A 1 39.40 -32.13 50.23
N ILE A 2 39.00 -31.28 51.16
CA ILE A 2 38.93 -29.80 51.10
C ILE A 2 38.27 -29.15 49.85
N LEU A 3 37.03 -28.70 50.10
CA LEU A 3 36.34 -27.48 49.64
C LEU A 3 37.18 -26.44 48.88
N LEU A 4 36.59 -25.80 47.87
CA LEU A 4 36.66 -24.34 47.71
C LEU A 4 35.44 -23.82 46.93
N LYS A 5 34.48 -23.27 47.69
CA LYS A 5 33.40 -22.40 47.18
C LYS A 5 34.02 -21.05 46.86
N ASN A 6 34.04 -20.64 45.59
CA ASN A 6 34.39 -19.27 45.22
C ASN A 6 33.21 -18.33 45.50
N THR A 7 33.23 -17.74 46.70
CA THR A 7 32.48 -16.54 47.06
C THR A 7 32.95 -15.35 46.21
N PRO A 8 32.04 -14.48 45.72
CA PRO A 8 32.45 -13.22 45.12
C PRO A 8 33.03 -12.28 46.19
N PRO A 9 33.95 -11.37 45.85
CA PRO A 9 34.49 -10.43 46.80
C PRO A 9 33.36 -9.50 47.27
N ARG A 10 33.10 -9.50 48.58
CA ARG A 10 32.37 -8.42 49.24
C ARG A 10 33.16 -7.13 49.01
N ALA A 11 32.73 -6.33 48.04
CA ALA A 11 33.14 -4.94 47.94
C ALA A 11 32.57 -4.21 49.18
N ALA A 12 33.41 -4.06 50.19
CA ALA A 12 33.17 -3.17 51.31
C ALA A 12 33.37 -1.73 50.80
N PHE A 13 32.30 -1.11 50.34
CA PHE A 13 32.22 0.34 50.30
C PHE A 13 31.08 0.76 51.22
N ALA A 14 31.48 1.22 52.40
CA ALA A 14 30.60 1.86 53.36
C ALA A 14 29.93 3.06 52.67
N PHE A 15 28.60 2.99 52.54
CA PHE A 15 27.79 4.10 52.08
C PHE A 15 27.84 5.22 53.12
N GLY A 16 28.60 6.27 52.86
CA GLY A 16 28.45 7.56 53.54
C GLY A 16 27.21 8.31 53.00
N PRO A 17 26.59 9.21 53.78
CA PRO A 17 25.30 9.82 53.46
C PRO A 17 25.34 10.84 52.28
N PHE A 18 26.46 10.94 51.56
CA PHE A 18 26.70 11.96 50.55
C PHE A 18 26.71 11.48 49.08
N ASN A 19 26.49 10.19 48.81
CA ASN A 19 26.45 9.65 47.43
C ASN A 19 25.05 9.24 46.93
N ALA A 20 23.99 9.90 47.40
CA ALA A 20 22.62 9.70 46.92
C ALA A 20 22.27 10.54 45.66
N PHE A 21 23.26 11.14 44.99
CA PHE A 21 23.05 11.99 43.80
C PHE A 21 23.65 11.39 42.52
N THR A 22 23.61 10.06 42.35
CA THR A 22 23.70 9.51 40.99
C THR A 22 22.43 9.90 40.26
N GLN A 23 22.47 11.04 39.57
CA GLN A 23 21.43 11.46 38.65
C GLN A 23 21.25 10.32 37.64
N ARG A 24 20.20 9.51 37.79
CA ARG A 24 19.78 8.55 36.77
C ARG A 24 19.35 9.37 35.57
N ARG A 25 20.32 9.75 34.73
CA ARG A 25 20.06 10.40 33.47
C ARG A 25 19.42 9.33 32.59
N TRP A 26 18.08 9.31 32.59
CA TRP A 26 17.30 8.52 31.64
C TRP A 26 17.89 8.79 30.26
N LYS A 27 18.50 7.76 29.65
CA LYS A 27 18.99 7.88 28.27
C LYS A 27 17.78 8.30 27.45
N LYS A 28 17.90 9.42 26.73
CA LYS A 28 16.85 9.83 25.79
C LYS A 28 16.54 8.62 24.90
N PRO A 29 15.26 8.25 24.71
CA PRO A 29 14.91 7.16 23.81
C PRO A 29 15.59 7.37 22.47
N ALA A 30 16.18 6.31 21.90
CA ALA A 30 16.83 6.42 20.61
C ALA A 30 15.80 6.87 19.56
N ASP A 31 16.10 7.97 18.86
CA ASP A 31 15.26 8.52 17.81
C ASP A 31 15.48 7.74 16.51
N THR A 32 14.86 6.56 16.45
CA THR A 32 14.94 5.61 15.35
C THR A 32 13.68 5.69 14.48
N ALA A 33 13.73 5.15 13.27
CA ALA A 33 12.53 5.03 12.42
C ALA A 33 11.38 4.27 13.11
N GLN A 34 11.71 3.33 14.00
CA GLN A 34 10.73 2.56 14.78
C GLN A 34 10.01 3.45 15.80
N THR A 35 10.75 4.21 16.61
CA THR A 35 10.17 5.08 17.64
C THR A 35 9.37 6.24 17.03
N ARG A 36 9.83 6.80 15.90
CA ARG A 36 9.05 7.79 15.13
C ARG A 36 7.77 7.21 14.54
N LEU A 37 7.80 5.97 14.05
CA LEU A 37 6.61 5.29 13.57
C LEU A 37 5.61 5.11 14.72
N GLU A 38 6.05 4.65 15.89
CA GLU A 38 5.17 4.41 17.03
C GLU A 38 4.52 5.69 17.57
N ASN A 39 5.28 6.79 17.64
CA ASN A 39 4.84 8.08 18.19
C ASN A 39 4.11 8.99 17.18
N ARG A 40 3.91 8.54 15.93
CA ARG A 40 3.28 9.37 14.88
C ARG A 40 1.81 9.66 15.17
N THR A 41 1.31 10.79 14.65
CA THR A 41 -0.12 11.07 14.59
C THR A 41 -0.81 10.08 13.65
N ARG A 42 -1.69 9.23 14.20
CA ARG A 42 -2.41 8.21 13.43
C ARG A 42 -3.62 8.80 12.72
N ASP A 43 -3.92 8.25 11.55
CA ASP A 43 -5.13 8.56 10.80
C ASP A 43 -6.11 7.40 10.94
N SER A 44 -7.14 7.59 11.77
CA SER A 44 -8.10 6.52 12.08
C SER A 44 -8.89 6.05 10.86
N LYS A 45 -9.12 6.92 9.88
CA LYS A 45 -9.89 6.60 8.67
C LYS A 45 -9.07 5.73 7.74
N LEU A 46 -7.81 6.10 7.50
CA LEU A 46 -6.89 5.31 6.68
C LEU A 46 -6.52 3.98 7.36
N ASP A 47 -6.37 3.95 8.69
CA ASP A 47 -6.15 2.71 9.43
C ASP A 47 -7.36 1.75 9.35
N LYS A 48 -8.58 2.29 9.40
CA LYS A 48 -9.79 1.48 9.21
C LYS A 48 -9.83 0.90 7.80
N LEU A 49 -9.54 1.71 6.78
CA LEU A 49 -9.47 1.28 5.39
C LEU A 49 -8.40 0.19 5.20
N ALA A 50 -7.18 0.41 5.71
CA ALA A 50 -6.10 -0.57 5.66
C ALA A 50 -6.52 -1.91 6.28
N THR A 51 -7.20 -1.88 7.42
CA THR A 51 -7.72 -3.08 8.08
C THR A 51 -8.73 -3.83 7.21
N GLN A 52 -9.62 -3.10 6.52
CA GLN A 52 -10.62 -3.68 5.62
C GLN A 52 -9.98 -4.29 4.36
N LEU A 53 -9.01 -3.59 3.76
CA LEU A 53 -8.25 -4.08 2.60
C LEU A 53 -7.47 -5.35 2.92
N LYS A 54 -6.83 -5.43 4.09
CA LYS A 54 -6.11 -6.65 4.52
C LYS A 54 -7.05 -7.84 4.70
N LYS A 55 -8.25 -7.62 5.24
CA LYS A 55 -9.26 -8.68 5.33
C LYS A 55 -9.72 -9.16 3.96
N LEU A 56 -9.95 -8.22 3.03
CA LEU A 56 -10.30 -8.55 1.65
C LEU A 56 -9.18 -9.34 0.96
N ASP A 57 -7.91 -8.95 1.15
CA ASP A 57 -6.75 -9.67 0.62
C ASP A 57 -6.70 -11.13 1.10
N VAL A 58 -6.95 -11.37 2.39
CA VAL A 58 -7.07 -12.73 2.94
C VAL A 58 -8.20 -13.51 2.27
N MET A 59 -9.36 -12.89 2.05
CA MET A 59 -10.51 -13.52 1.39
C MET A 59 -10.23 -13.89 -0.06
N LEU A 60 -9.53 -13.03 -0.80
CA LEU A 60 -9.13 -13.28 -2.18
C LEU A 60 -8.06 -14.37 -2.26
N LYS A 61 -7.07 -14.38 -1.35
CA LYS A 61 -6.12 -15.51 -1.28
C LYS A 61 -6.82 -16.84 -1.02
N PHE A 62 -7.84 -16.86 -0.17
CA PHE A 62 -8.68 -18.05 0.00
C PHE A 62 -9.39 -18.42 -1.30
N HIS A 63 -9.98 -17.45 -2.02
CA HIS A 63 -10.58 -17.69 -3.34
C HIS A 63 -9.58 -18.36 -4.29
N ASP A 64 -8.39 -17.80 -4.43
CA ASP A 64 -7.39 -18.28 -5.38
C ASP A 64 -6.94 -19.71 -5.04
N LEU A 65 -6.75 -20.00 -3.75
CA LEU A 65 -6.45 -21.35 -3.27
C LEU A 65 -7.61 -22.34 -3.50
N MET A 66 -8.86 -21.88 -3.42
CA MET A 66 -10.03 -22.71 -3.71
C MET A 66 -10.16 -22.99 -5.22
N SER A 67 -9.99 -21.97 -6.05
CA SER A 67 -10.17 -22.02 -7.51
C SER A 67 -9.08 -22.83 -8.20
N ASN A 68 -7.85 -22.85 -7.67
CA ASN A 68 -6.75 -23.66 -8.21
C ASN A 68 -6.90 -25.17 -7.93
N ARG A 69 -7.98 -25.63 -7.29
CA ARG A 69 -8.18 -27.05 -6.96
C ARG A 69 -8.99 -27.78 -8.01
N LYS A 70 -8.58 -29.02 -8.28
CA LYS A 70 -9.29 -29.95 -9.17
C LYS A 70 -10.65 -30.43 -8.63
N ARG A 71 -10.91 -30.33 -7.31
CA ARG A 71 -12.09 -30.93 -6.64
C ARG A 71 -13.21 -29.92 -6.33
N GLY A 72 -13.61 -29.14 -7.32
CA GLY A 72 -14.78 -28.24 -7.27
C GLY A 72 -14.59 -26.96 -6.42
N PRO A 73 -15.55 -26.02 -6.49
CA PRO A 73 -15.42 -24.65 -5.96
C PRO A 73 -15.65 -24.55 -4.43
N PHE A 74 -15.48 -25.65 -3.69
CA PHE A 74 -15.71 -25.71 -2.25
C PHE A 74 -14.64 -26.51 -1.52
N VAL A 75 -14.43 -26.19 -0.25
CA VAL A 75 -13.38 -26.77 0.60
C VAL A 75 -13.91 -27.04 2.00
N SER A 76 -13.53 -28.16 2.62
CA SER A 76 -13.88 -28.41 4.01
C SER A 76 -13.18 -27.42 4.93
N LEU A 77 -13.85 -26.97 5.99
CA LEU A 77 -13.27 -26.02 6.95
C LEU A 77 -11.99 -26.58 7.60
N GLN A 78 -11.93 -27.90 7.82
CA GLN A 78 -10.74 -28.59 8.33
C GLN A 78 -9.54 -28.49 7.37
N PHE A 79 -9.77 -28.60 6.06
CA PHE A 79 -8.70 -28.47 5.08
C PHE A 79 -8.27 -27.02 4.92
N MET A 80 -9.24 -26.10 4.92
CA MET A 80 -8.99 -24.67 4.85
C MET A 80 -8.18 -24.15 6.06
N ALA A 81 -8.28 -24.81 7.22
CA ALA A 81 -7.43 -24.53 8.39
C ALA A 81 -5.93 -24.71 8.12
N ARG A 82 -5.53 -25.59 7.19
CA ARG A 82 -4.13 -25.79 6.79
C ARG A 82 -3.56 -24.62 5.98
N TRP A 83 -4.42 -23.71 5.51
CA TRP A 83 -4.01 -22.55 4.73
C TRP A 83 -3.88 -21.28 5.56
N THR A 84 -4.18 -21.32 6.86
CA THR A 84 -4.13 -20.16 7.77
C THR A 84 -2.81 -19.40 7.70
N GLU A 85 -1.70 -20.11 7.79
CA GLU A 85 -0.35 -19.52 7.70
C GLU A 85 -0.07 -18.94 6.30
N LEU A 86 -0.47 -19.65 5.24
CA LEU A 86 -0.28 -19.21 3.85
C LEU A 86 -1.01 -17.90 3.54
N VAL A 87 -2.23 -17.74 4.06
CA VAL A 87 -3.02 -16.52 3.84
C VAL A 87 -2.69 -15.41 4.85
N GLY A 88 -1.94 -15.72 5.91
CA GLY A 88 -1.62 -14.79 7.00
C GLY A 88 -2.81 -14.51 7.95
N LEU A 89 -3.66 -15.52 8.18
CA LEU A 89 -4.81 -15.42 9.08
C LEU A 89 -4.41 -15.82 10.51
N ASN A 90 -4.50 -14.87 11.44
CA ASN A 90 -4.17 -15.08 12.87
C ASN A 90 -5.36 -15.55 13.72
N VAL A 91 -6.47 -15.96 13.09
CA VAL A 91 -7.73 -16.33 13.76
C VAL A 91 -8.20 -17.68 13.22
N GLY A 92 -8.98 -18.44 13.99
CA GLY A 92 -9.54 -19.71 13.52
C GLY A 92 -10.36 -19.52 12.24
N VAL A 93 -10.14 -20.39 11.24
CA VAL A 93 -10.85 -20.30 9.94
C VAL A 93 -12.35 -20.36 10.10
N GLY A 94 -12.85 -21.24 10.98
CA GLY A 94 -14.27 -21.32 11.27
C GLY A 94 -14.84 -19.98 11.75
N GLU A 95 -14.18 -19.35 12.73
CA GLU A 95 -14.59 -18.04 13.26
C GLU A 95 -14.52 -16.95 12.18
N PHE A 96 -13.46 -16.95 11.36
CA PHE A 96 -13.30 -15.97 10.29
C PHE A 96 -14.40 -16.11 9.22
N VAL A 97 -14.67 -17.32 8.76
CA VAL A 97 -15.69 -17.59 7.75
C VAL A 97 -17.08 -17.23 8.25
N HIS A 98 -17.43 -17.59 9.49
CA HIS A 98 -18.72 -17.23 10.08
C HIS A 98 -18.89 -15.71 10.21
N LYS A 99 -17.82 -14.95 10.43
CA LYS A 99 -17.86 -13.48 10.52
C LYS A 99 -18.28 -12.78 9.22
N TYR A 100 -18.20 -13.44 8.07
CA TYR A 100 -18.46 -12.84 6.76
C TYR A 100 -19.37 -13.72 5.88
N PRO A 101 -20.65 -13.89 6.26
CA PRO A 101 -21.60 -14.74 5.53
C PRO A 101 -21.92 -14.21 4.12
N HIS A 102 -21.67 -12.92 3.85
CA HIS A 102 -21.87 -12.32 2.53
C HIS A 102 -20.75 -12.66 1.53
N VAL A 103 -19.58 -13.07 2.03
CA VAL A 103 -18.42 -13.46 1.23
C VAL A 103 -18.32 -14.98 1.14
N PHE A 104 -18.55 -15.65 2.27
CA PHE A 104 -18.45 -17.11 2.38
C PHE A 104 -19.80 -17.74 2.67
N GLN A 105 -20.10 -18.82 1.95
CA GLN A 105 -21.23 -19.69 2.20
C GLN A 105 -20.76 -20.99 2.83
N VAL A 106 -21.14 -21.19 4.08
CA VAL A 106 -20.92 -22.46 4.80
C VAL A 106 -22.11 -23.38 4.56
N PHE A 107 -21.83 -24.64 4.25
CA PHE A 107 -22.86 -25.65 4.05
C PHE A 107 -22.35 -27.03 4.47
N GLN A 108 -23.25 -27.93 4.81
CA GLN A 108 -22.89 -29.32 5.11
C GLN A 108 -22.84 -30.13 3.80
N HIS A 109 -21.76 -30.88 3.60
CA HIS A 109 -21.63 -31.71 2.40
C HIS A 109 -22.70 -32.83 2.44
N PRO A 110 -23.49 -33.04 1.37
CA PRO A 110 -24.62 -33.98 1.38
C PRO A 110 -24.19 -35.43 1.69
N VAL A 111 -23.09 -35.88 1.10
CA VAL A 111 -22.54 -37.24 1.34
C VAL A 111 -21.66 -37.32 2.58
N ARG A 112 -20.64 -36.46 2.71
CA ARG A 112 -19.60 -36.58 3.73
C ARG A 112 -20.00 -36.02 5.10
N ARG A 113 -21.13 -35.32 5.21
CA ARG A 113 -21.62 -34.61 6.41
C ARG A 113 -20.64 -33.62 7.06
N ASN A 114 -19.51 -33.32 6.41
CA ASN A 114 -18.52 -32.35 6.86
C ASN A 114 -18.94 -30.92 6.48
N LEU A 115 -18.55 -29.94 7.30
CA LEU A 115 -18.73 -28.52 6.99
C LEU A 115 -17.77 -28.07 5.89
N CYS A 116 -18.36 -27.59 4.80
CA CYS A 116 -17.69 -27.03 3.65
C CYS A 116 -17.97 -25.53 3.53
N CYS A 117 -17.03 -24.83 2.92
CA CYS A 117 -17.12 -23.43 2.59
C CYS A 117 -16.95 -23.27 1.09
N ARG A 118 -17.75 -22.39 0.50
CA ARG A 118 -17.57 -21.87 -0.86
C ARG A 118 -17.72 -20.36 -0.86
N ILE A 119 -17.25 -19.70 -1.91
CA ILE A 119 -17.49 -18.27 -2.08
C ILE A 119 -18.92 -18.05 -2.57
N THR A 120 -19.57 -17.01 -2.05
CA THR A 120 -20.93 -16.63 -2.46
C THR A 120 -20.96 -16.23 -3.94
N GLN A 121 -22.12 -16.40 -4.59
CA GLN A 121 -22.26 -15.99 -6.00
C GLN A 121 -21.94 -14.50 -6.17
N ARG A 122 -22.51 -13.67 -5.29
CA ARG A 122 -22.30 -12.22 -5.29
C ARG A 122 -20.84 -11.80 -5.24
N MET A 123 -20.01 -12.49 -4.44
CA MET A 123 -18.58 -12.19 -4.38
C MET A 123 -17.86 -12.67 -5.66
N ARG A 124 -18.24 -13.82 -6.21
CA ARG A 124 -17.68 -14.30 -7.50
C ARG A 124 -18.00 -13.36 -8.65
N ASP A 125 -19.23 -12.84 -8.71
CA ASP A 125 -19.64 -11.88 -9.73
C ASP A 125 -18.78 -10.61 -9.66
N LEU A 126 -18.48 -10.11 -8.45
CA LEU A 126 -17.59 -8.97 -8.27
C LEU A 126 -16.14 -9.28 -8.67
N ILE A 127 -15.63 -10.49 -8.39
CA ILE A 127 -14.28 -10.90 -8.80
C ILE A 127 -14.18 -10.93 -10.33
N GLN A 128 -15.20 -11.45 -10.99
CA GLN A 128 -15.28 -11.45 -12.46
C GLN A 128 -15.43 -10.03 -13.01
N GLU A 129 -16.24 -9.17 -12.38
CA GLU A 129 -16.37 -7.76 -12.75
C GLU A 129 -15.02 -7.01 -12.63
N GLU A 130 -14.21 -7.32 -11.60
CA GLU A 130 -12.85 -6.74 -11.47
C GLU A 130 -11.95 -7.21 -12.61
N GLU A 131 -11.98 -8.50 -12.96
CA GLU A 131 -11.18 -9.05 -14.06
C GLU A 131 -11.53 -8.42 -15.41
N ILE A 132 -12.82 -8.23 -15.68
CA ILE A 132 -13.30 -7.55 -16.89
C ILE A 132 -12.83 -6.10 -16.89
N ALA A 133 -13.01 -5.36 -15.79
CA ALA A 133 -12.59 -3.97 -15.69
C ALA A 133 -11.06 -3.81 -15.88
N VAL A 134 -10.26 -4.78 -15.42
CA VAL A 134 -8.81 -4.80 -15.65
C VAL A 134 -8.49 -4.99 -17.13
N LYS A 135 -9.18 -5.90 -17.82
CA LYS A 135 -9.01 -6.14 -19.27
C LYS A 135 -9.43 -4.93 -20.11
N GLU A 136 -10.52 -4.26 -19.75
CA GLU A 136 -10.97 -3.04 -20.43
C GLU A 136 -9.98 -1.87 -20.24
N CYS A 137 -9.25 -1.86 -19.12
CA CYS A 137 -8.23 -0.85 -18.80
C CYS A 137 -6.84 -1.21 -19.34
N GLU A 138 -6.75 -1.94 -20.45
CA GLU A 138 -5.49 -2.40 -21.04
C GLU A 138 -4.57 -1.22 -21.39
N TYR A 139 -5.08 -0.21 -22.09
CA TYR A 139 -4.28 0.96 -22.49
C TYR A 139 -3.73 1.75 -21.29
N GLU A 140 -4.54 1.92 -20.24
CA GLU A 140 -4.09 2.56 -19.00
C GLU A 140 -3.02 1.71 -18.28
N SER A 141 -3.10 0.39 -18.39
CA SER A 141 -2.10 -0.53 -17.84
C SER A 141 -0.75 -0.40 -18.57
N VAL A 142 -0.76 -0.34 -19.90
CA VAL A 142 0.42 -0.04 -20.73
C VAL A 142 1.04 1.29 -20.32
N ARG A 143 0.23 2.35 -20.24
CA ARG A 143 0.70 3.70 -19.83
C ARG A 143 1.36 3.69 -18.46
N ARG A 144 0.78 2.98 -17.48
CA ARG A 144 1.38 2.85 -16.14
C ARG A 144 2.75 2.17 -16.21
N VAL A 145 2.86 1.05 -16.92
CA VAL A 145 4.15 0.33 -17.06
C VAL A 145 5.19 1.18 -17.79
N LYS A 146 4.79 1.85 -18.87
CA LYS A 146 5.64 2.76 -19.65
C LYS A 146 6.19 3.88 -18.77
N LYS A 147 5.32 4.53 -17.98
CA LYS A 147 5.71 5.54 -16.98
C LYS A 147 6.68 4.99 -15.93
N LEU A 148 6.43 3.80 -15.39
CA LEU A 148 7.35 3.17 -14.44
C LEU A 148 8.75 2.98 -15.03
N LEU A 149 8.83 2.51 -16.28
CA LEU A 149 10.11 2.35 -16.99
C LEU A 149 10.79 3.69 -17.26
N MET A 150 10.03 4.73 -17.64
CA MET A 150 10.58 6.07 -17.84
C MET A 150 11.18 6.69 -16.55
N MET A 151 10.67 6.31 -15.38
CA MET A 151 11.26 6.71 -14.09
C MET A 151 12.55 5.94 -13.74
N SER A 152 12.78 4.79 -14.38
CA SER A 152 14.00 3.99 -14.18
C SER A 152 15.21 4.71 -14.77
N GLN A 153 16.35 4.59 -14.11
CA GLN A 153 17.59 5.23 -14.56
C GLN A 153 18.09 4.67 -15.88
N THR A 154 17.89 3.36 -16.09
CA THR A 154 18.32 2.62 -17.28
C THR A 154 17.19 2.39 -18.27
N GLY A 155 15.96 2.83 -17.97
CA GLY A 155 14.79 2.48 -18.78
C GLY A 155 14.38 0.99 -18.66
N THR A 156 14.92 0.28 -17.68
CA THR A 156 14.65 -1.15 -17.44
C THR A 156 14.06 -1.38 -16.06
N LEU A 157 13.22 -2.40 -15.92
CA LEU A 157 12.65 -2.86 -14.65
C LEU A 157 12.59 -4.38 -14.58
N GLY A 158 12.71 -4.90 -13.36
CA GLY A 158 12.48 -6.32 -13.10
C GLY A 158 10.99 -6.69 -13.23
N VAL A 159 10.68 -7.69 -14.07
CA VAL A 159 9.33 -8.28 -14.20
C VAL A 159 8.85 -8.83 -12.86
N HIS A 160 9.75 -9.36 -12.03
CA HIS A 160 9.43 -9.77 -10.67
C HIS A 160 8.89 -8.61 -9.83
N ALA A 161 9.53 -7.44 -9.87
CA ALA A 161 9.08 -6.27 -9.10
C ALA A 161 7.68 -5.82 -9.52
N LEU A 162 7.39 -5.82 -10.84
CA LEU A 162 6.04 -5.54 -11.36
C LEU A 162 5.03 -6.58 -10.89
N ARG A 163 5.39 -7.87 -10.89
CA ARG A 163 4.54 -8.96 -10.40
C ARG A 163 4.16 -8.78 -8.94
N LEU A 164 5.08 -8.30 -8.10
CA LEU A 164 4.84 -8.09 -6.67
C LEU A 164 3.79 -7.00 -6.38
N ILE A 165 3.65 -6.01 -7.26
CA ILE A 165 2.65 -4.92 -7.13
C ILE A 165 1.58 -4.96 -8.22
N ARG A 166 1.45 -6.08 -8.92
CA ARG A 166 0.58 -6.29 -10.09
C ARG A 166 -0.86 -5.87 -9.81
N ARG A 167 -1.41 -6.33 -8.68
CA ARG A 167 -2.78 -5.99 -8.26
C ARG A 167 -2.93 -4.50 -7.93
N GLN A 168 -1.92 -3.87 -7.32
CA GLN A 168 -1.94 -2.42 -7.02
C GLN A 168 -1.86 -1.58 -8.30
N LEU A 169 -1.12 -2.03 -9.32
CA LEU A 169 -1.06 -1.38 -10.64
C LEU A 169 -2.30 -1.65 -11.50
N GLY A 170 -3.12 -2.63 -11.14
CA GLY A 170 -4.29 -3.05 -11.91
C GLY A 170 -3.93 -3.81 -13.17
N LEU A 171 -2.84 -4.59 -13.13
CA LEU A 171 -2.39 -5.40 -14.26
C LEU A 171 -3.09 -6.78 -14.28
N PRO A 172 -3.37 -7.34 -15.48
CA PRO A 172 -3.87 -8.71 -15.64
C PRO A 172 -2.95 -9.77 -15.02
N GLU A 173 -3.47 -10.96 -14.68
CA GLU A 173 -2.66 -12.09 -14.18
C GLU A 173 -1.56 -12.50 -15.16
N ASP A 174 -1.89 -12.46 -16.46
CA ASP A 174 -1.07 -12.82 -17.60
C ASP A 174 -0.35 -11.60 -18.22
N PHE A 175 -0.15 -10.50 -17.48
CA PHE A 175 0.39 -9.23 -18.00
C PHE A 175 1.68 -9.35 -18.80
N ARG A 176 2.49 -10.39 -18.55
CA ARG A 176 3.70 -10.67 -19.33
C ARG A 176 3.36 -10.92 -20.80
N ASP A 177 2.32 -11.69 -21.07
CA ASP A 177 1.92 -12.06 -22.42
C ASP A 177 0.88 -11.07 -22.95
N SER A 178 -0.10 -10.68 -22.12
CA SER A 178 -1.19 -9.79 -22.53
C SER A 178 -0.76 -8.33 -22.70
N ILE A 179 0.29 -7.87 -22.00
CA ILE A 179 0.79 -6.49 -22.09
C ILE A 179 2.22 -6.48 -22.67
N LEU A 180 3.18 -7.10 -22.00
CA LEU A 180 4.59 -6.92 -22.38
C LEU A 180 4.92 -7.54 -23.74
N ALA A 181 4.40 -8.72 -24.05
CA ALA A 181 4.62 -9.39 -25.34
C ALA A 181 3.73 -8.85 -26.47
N LYS A 182 2.57 -8.27 -26.14
CA LYS A 182 1.63 -7.70 -27.12
C LYS A 182 2.08 -6.34 -27.64
N TYR A 183 2.63 -5.49 -26.78
CA TYR A 183 3.07 -4.12 -27.12
C TYR A 183 4.58 -4.07 -27.37
N THR A 184 5.03 -4.71 -28.45
CA THR A 184 6.46 -4.80 -28.81
C THR A 184 7.09 -3.47 -29.20
N ASP A 185 6.29 -2.51 -29.64
CA ASP A 185 6.75 -1.17 -30.01
C ASP A 185 7.08 -0.33 -28.76
N ASP A 186 6.42 -0.61 -27.63
CA ASP A 186 6.66 0.05 -26.35
C ASP A 186 7.67 -0.70 -25.48
N PHE A 187 7.59 -2.04 -25.47
CA PHE A 187 8.34 -2.89 -24.53
C PHE A 187 9.20 -3.92 -25.23
N ARG A 188 10.45 -4.04 -24.76
CA ARG A 188 11.37 -5.10 -25.15
C ARG A 188 11.68 -5.98 -23.94
N LEU A 189 11.40 -7.27 -24.05
CA LEU A 189 11.82 -8.26 -23.07
C LEU A 189 13.26 -8.66 -23.39
N VAL A 190 14.22 -8.14 -22.61
CA VAL A 190 15.65 -8.47 -22.75
C VAL A 190 15.92 -9.89 -22.27
N ASP A 191 15.32 -10.25 -21.13
CA ASP A 191 15.44 -11.56 -20.49
C ASP A 191 14.08 -12.02 -19.95
N LEU A 192 14.02 -13.23 -19.36
CA LEU A 192 12.83 -13.71 -18.65
C LEU A 192 12.43 -12.83 -17.46
N GLU A 193 13.37 -12.05 -16.92
CA GLU A 193 13.23 -11.29 -15.67
C GLU A 193 13.24 -9.78 -15.91
N THR A 194 13.61 -9.29 -17.09
CA THR A 194 13.87 -7.86 -17.33
C THR A 194 13.08 -7.34 -18.52
N VAL A 195 12.33 -6.26 -18.30
CA VAL A 195 11.65 -5.49 -19.35
C VAL A 195 12.34 -4.14 -19.54
N GLU A 196 12.47 -3.74 -20.78
CA GLU A 196 13.07 -2.49 -21.23
C GLU A 196 12.06 -1.67 -22.02
N LEU A 197 12.17 -0.34 -21.89
CA LEU A 197 11.43 0.61 -22.70
C LEU A 197 12.13 0.81 -24.05
N VAL A 198 11.41 0.60 -25.15
CA VAL A 198 11.94 0.81 -26.51
C VAL A 198 12.07 2.30 -26.81
N GLU A 199 10.96 3.04 -26.68
CA GLU A 199 10.92 4.47 -26.99
C GLU A 199 10.35 5.29 -25.83
N ARG A 200 11.01 6.42 -25.55
CA ARG A 200 10.55 7.39 -24.56
C ARG A 200 9.52 8.30 -25.19
N ASP A 201 8.32 8.21 -24.65
CA ASP A 201 7.18 9.00 -25.09
C ASP A 201 7.16 10.33 -24.33
N ALA A 202 7.34 11.43 -25.05
CA ALA A 202 7.39 12.77 -24.47
C ALA A 202 6.04 13.18 -23.84
N ASP A 203 4.93 12.70 -24.38
CA ASP A 203 3.58 13.09 -23.94
C ASP A 203 3.21 12.45 -22.60
N LEU A 204 3.84 11.33 -22.26
CA LEU A 204 3.68 10.65 -20.98
C LEU A 204 4.62 11.18 -19.88
N GLY A 205 5.54 12.09 -20.21
CA GLY A 205 6.58 12.61 -19.31
C GLY A 205 6.10 13.56 -18.21
N VAL A 206 4.78 13.77 -18.06
CA VAL A 206 4.22 14.66 -17.03
C VAL A 206 3.79 13.86 -15.80
N ALA A 207 4.40 14.18 -14.65
CA ALA A 207 4.04 13.60 -13.36
C ALA A 207 2.71 14.16 -12.84
N GLU A 208 2.01 13.36 -12.04
CA GLU A 208 0.69 13.72 -11.52
C GLU A 208 0.77 14.96 -10.61
N VAL A 209 1.86 15.08 -9.85
CA VAL A 209 2.15 16.28 -9.04
C VAL A 209 2.29 17.54 -9.90
N GLU A 210 2.76 17.42 -11.15
CA GLU A 210 2.94 18.57 -12.04
C GLU A 210 1.61 19.08 -12.59
N LYS A 211 0.71 18.17 -12.95
CA LYS A 211 -0.68 18.53 -13.30
C LYS A 211 -1.38 19.24 -12.14
N TRP A 212 -1.20 18.74 -10.92
CA TRP A 212 -1.72 19.40 -9.73
C TRP A 212 -1.14 20.81 -9.56
N ARG A 213 0.17 21.01 -9.77
CA ARG A 213 0.81 22.34 -9.71
C ARG A 213 0.18 23.30 -10.72
N GLU A 214 0.02 22.86 -11.97
CA GLU A 214 -0.57 23.67 -13.04
C GLU A 214 -2.01 24.08 -12.70
N GLU A 215 -2.83 23.14 -12.23
CA GLU A 215 -4.19 23.42 -11.80
C GLU A 215 -4.26 24.39 -10.62
N GLU A 216 -3.39 24.23 -9.62
CA GLU A 216 -3.35 25.11 -8.46
C GLU A 216 -2.87 26.51 -8.80
N CYS A 217 -1.83 26.65 -9.63
CA CYS A 217 -1.38 27.94 -10.16
C CYS A 217 -2.54 28.67 -10.84
N ARG A 218 -3.29 27.97 -11.71
CA ARG A 218 -4.44 28.53 -12.42
C ARG A 218 -5.59 28.91 -11.49
N LYS A 219 -5.91 28.08 -10.49
CA LYS A 219 -7.05 28.31 -9.57
C LYS A 219 -6.76 29.41 -8.54
N LYS A 220 -5.54 29.46 -8.02
CA LYS A 220 -5.16 30.35 -6.91
C LYS A 220 -4.35 31.57 -7.35
N TRP A 221 -4.11 31.74 -8.65
CA TRP A 221 -3.30 32.81 -9.23
C TRP A 221 -1.93 32.94 -8.55
N LEU A 222 -1.33 31.79 -8.21
CA LEU A 222 -0.01 31.72 -7.61
C LEU A 222 1.06 31.81 -8.69
N SER A 223 2.21 32.42 -8.36
CA SER A 223 3.35 32.44 -9.28
C SER A 223 3.86 31.02 -9.51
N GLU A 224 4.12 30.67 -10.77
CA GLU A 224 4.71 29.38 -11.15
C GLU A 224 5.95 29.09 -10.32
N PHE A 225 6.79 30.10 -10.07
CA PHE A 225 8.02 29.99 -9.28
C PHE A 225 7.79 29.49 -7.85
N GLU A 226 6.66 29.83 -7.23
CA GLU A 226 6.36 29.37 -5.87
C GLU A 226 5.88 27.91 -5.84
N MET A 227 5.29 27.42 -6.93
CA MET A 227 4.72 26.07 -7.00
C MET A 227 5.57 25.06 -7.77
N CYS A 228 6.59 25.50 -8.55
CA CYS A 228 7.38 24.67 -9.46
C CYS A 228 7.81 23.30 -8.91
N PHE A 229 8.14 23.23 -7.61
CA PHE A 229 8.62 22.01 -6.94
C PHE A 229 7.75 21.58 -5.76
N SER A 230 6.55 22.12 -5.66
CA SER A 230 5.69 21.92 -4.50
C SER A 230 4.93 20.60 -4.55
N PHE A 231 4.50 20.11 -3.40
CA PHE A 231 3.66 18.93 -3.21
C PHE A 231 2.43 19.34 -2.40
N PRO A 232 1.26 18.74 -2.66
CA PRO A 232 0.09 18.92 -1.81
C PRO A 232 0.38 18.38 -0.40
N ILE A 233 0.01 19.13 0.61
CA ILE A 233 0.24 18.80 2.02
C ILE A 233 -1.09 18.75 2.74
N ASN A 234 -1.44 17.57 3.27
CA ASN A 234 -2.61 17.35 4.11
C ASN A 234 -2.19 16.70 5.43
N PHE A 235 -2.28 17.43 6.54
CA PHE A 235 -1.98 16.87 7.87
C PHE A 235 -3.18 16.12 8.45
N PRO A 236 -2.95 15.03 9.21
CA PRO A 236 -4.03 14.38 9.94
C PRO A 236 -4.57 15.30 11.05
N THR A 237 -5.83 15.09 11.42
CA THR A 237 -6.44 15.80 12.54
C THR A 237 -5.65 15.56 13.82
N GLY A 238 -5.27 16.63 14.52
CA GLY A 238 -4.43 16.57 15.73
C GLY A 238 -2.92 16.52 15.49
N PHE A 239 -2.45 16.72 14.25
CA PHE A 239 -1.02 16.88 13.99
C PHE A 239 -0.50 18.20 14.56
N VAL A 240 0.52 18.12 15.42
CA VAL A 240 1.16 19.29 16.02
C VAL A 240 2.33 19.71 15.16
N ILE A 241 2.24 20.92 14.60
CA ILE A 241 3.31 21.52 13.80
C ILE A 241 4.29 22.20 14.75
N GLU A 242 5.50 21.65 14.88
CA GLU A 242 6.56 22.20 15.73
C GLU A 242 6.99 23.61 15.31
N ARG A 243 7.51 24.41 16.25
CA ARG A 243 8.04 25.75 15.93
C ARG A 243 9.17 25.65 14.91
N GLY A 244 9.16 26.54 13.91
CA GLY A 244 10.11 26.55 12.79
C GLY A 244 9.92 25.42 11.75
N SER A 245 9.04 24.44 11.99
CA SER A 245 8.77 23.39 10.99
C SER A 245 8.02 23.92 9.77
N ARG A 246 7.19 24.97 9.92
CA ARG A 246 6.52 25.64 8.80
C ARG A 246 7.51 26.28 7.83
N ASP A 247 8.52 26.97 8.35
CA ASP A 247 9.53 27.64 7.52
C ASP A 247 10.42 26.61 6.82
N ARG A 248 10.86 25.56 7.55
CA ARG A 248 11.58 24.43 6.95
C ARG A 248 10.77 23.77 5.83
N MET A 249 9.47 23.58 6.05
CA MET A 249 8.58 23.02 5.05
C MET A 249 8.41 23.94 3.84
N LYS A 250 8.24 25.24 4.04
CA LYS A 250 8.15 26.24 2.96
C LYS A 250 9.43 26.24 2.12
N ASN A 251 10.59 26.20 2.76
CA ASN A 251 11.89 26.12 2.08
C ASN A 251 12.03 24.79 1.33
N TRP A 252 11.66 23.67 1.96
CA TRP A 252 11.68 22.35 1.31
C TRP A 252 10.74 22.29 0.11
N GLN A 253 9.55 22.90 0.17
CA GLN A 253 8.61 22.97 -0.96
C GLN A 253 9.18 23.74 -2.16
N ARG A 254 9.99 24.77 -1.91
CA ARG A 254 10.67 25.57 -2.95
C ARG A 254 11.96 24.93 -3.47
N LEU A 255 12.52 23.94 -2.77
CA LEU A 255 13.79 23.31 -3.13
C LEU A 255 13.74 22.68 -4.54
N PRO A 256 14.58 23.10 -5.50
CA PRO A 256 14.65 22.46 -6.81
C PRO A 256 15.14 21.02 -6.70
N TYR A 257 14.54 20.12 -7.48
CA TYR A 257 14.96 18.73 -7.60
C TYR A 257 14.74 18.25 -9.04
N LEU A 258 15.47 17.21 -9.45
CA LEU A 258 15.28 16.55 -10.74
C LEU A 258 13.95 15.79 -10.75
N LYS A 259 13.04 16.15 -11.66
CA LYS A 259 11.68 15.57 -11.71
C LYS A 259 11.71 14.08 -12.07
N PRO A 260 10.60 13.31 -11.85
CA PRO A 260 10.58 11.87 -12.06
C PRO A 260 10.98 11.40 -13.46
N TYR A 261 10.58 12.15 -14.50
CA TYR A 261 10.79 11.78 -15.91
C TYR A 261 11.93 12.53 -16.60
N GLU A 262 12.65 13.41 -15.87
CA GLU A 262 13.79 14.15 -16.41
C GLU A 262 15.07 13.29 -16.39
N SER A 263 15.75 13.21 -17.55
CA SER A 263 17.01 12.46 -17.70
C SER A 263 18.19 13.15 -17.01
N LYS A 264 19.04 12.34 -16.36
CA LYS A 264 20.32 12.80 -15.79
C LYS A 264 21.31 13.28 -16.84
N ASP A 265 21.21 12.83 -18.09
CA ASP A 265 22.16 13.18 -19.14
C ASP A 265 21.99 14.63 -19.64
N VAL A 266 20.80 15.20 -19.49
CA VAL A 266 20.50 16.61 -19.81
C VAL A 266 21.06 17.55 -18.75
N VAL A 267 21.08 17.10 -17.49
CA VAL A 267 21.61 17.85 -16.35
C VAL A 267 23.02 17.34 -16.08
N ARG A 268 24.06 17.91 -16.68
CA ARG A 268 25.48 17.56 -16.40
C ARG A 268 25.71 17.43 -14.88
N VAL A 269 25.61 16.22 -14.33
CA VAL A 269 25.69 15.94 -12.88
C VAL A 269 27.16 15.90 -12.46
N ARG A 270 27.85 17.03 -12.64
CA ARG A 270 28.97 17.39 -11.79
C ARG A 270 28.47 18.62 -11.03
N THR A 271 28.38 18.50 -9.70
CA THR A 271 27.99 19.56 -8.75
C THR A 271 26.59 20.17 -8.92
N CYS A 272 25.58 19.73 -8.15
CA CYS A 272 24.59 20.63 -7.52
C CYS A 272 23.44 19.90 -6.78
N GLY A 273 23.65 19.56 -5.51
CA GLY A 273 22.53 19.29 -4.59
C GLY A 273 22.91 18.53 -3.34
N GLY A 274 22.80 19.16 -2.17
CA GLY A 274 22.95 18.46 -0.89
C GLY A 274 21.95 17.29 -0.75
N VAL A 275 22.15 16.48 0.28
CA VAL A 275 21.34 15.28 0.61
C VAL A 275 19.82 15.51 0.44
N GLU A 276 19.33 16.71 0.78
CA GLU A 276 17.93 17.11 0.67
C GLU A 276 17.36 17.05 -0.75
N ARG A 277 18.16 17.32 -1.80
CA ARG A 277 17.67 17.23 -3.20
C ARG A 277 17.46 15.79 -3.63
N PHE A 278 18.33 14.88 -3.20
CA PHE A 278 18.16 13.44 -3.43
C PHE A 278 16.96 12.90 -2.66
N GLU A 279 16.77 13.33 -1.41
CA GLU A 279 15.57 13.01 -0.62
C GLU A 279 14.30 13.52 -1.33
N LYS A 280 14.29 14.77 -1.79
CA LYS A 280 13.13 15.33 -2.49
C LYS A 280 12.83 14.63 -3.81
N ARG A 281 13.86 14.25 -4.58
CA ARG A 281 13.67 13.41 -5.79
C ARG A 281 13.05 12.06 -5.44
N ALA A 282 13.53 11.41 -4.39
CA ALA A 282 12.95 10.14 -3.93
C ALA A 282 11.48 10.29 -3.51
N VAL A 283 11.11 11.41 -2.86
CA VAL A 283 9.71 11.75 -2.58
C VAL A 283 8.89 11.89 -3.86
N GLY A 284 9.42 12.60 -4.87
CA GLY A 284 8.77 12.75 -6.17
C GLY A 284 8.54 11.41 -6.89
N LEU A 285 9.53 10.51 -6.85
CA LEU A 285 9.43 9.18 -7.46
C LEU A 285 8.41 8.29 -6.74
N ILE A 286 8.41 8.27 -5.40
CA ILE A 286 7.41 7.51 -4.63
C ILE A 286 6.01 8.10 -4.84
N HIS A 287 5.91 9.42 -4.88
CA HIS A 287 4.64 10.12 -5.14
C HIS A 287 4.06 9.70 -6.49
N GLU A 288 4.86 9.73 -7.55
CA GLU A 288 4.41 9.30 -8.88
C GLU A 288 4.08 7.81 -8.92
N LEU A 289 4.93 6.94 -8.34
CA LEU A 289 4.67 5.50 -8.24
C LEU A 289 3.34 5.21 -7.55
N LEU A 290 3.07 5.83 -6.40
CA LEU A 290 1.79 5.69 -5.70
C LEU A 290 0.65 6.24 -6.56
N SER A 291 0.85 7.37 -7.23
CA SER A 291 -0.13 7.95 -8.15
C SER A 291 -0.47 7.02 -9.33
N LEU A 292 0.44 6.15 -9.76
CA LEU A 292 0.16 5.15 -10.79
C LEU A 292 -0.63 3.94 -10.29
N THR A 293 -0.66 3.68 -8.98
CA THR A 293 -1.47 2.59 -8.41
C THR A 293 -2.96 2.93 -8.39
N VAL A 294 -3.80 1.91 -8.57
CA VAL A 294 -5.27 2.03 -8.60
C VAL A 294 -5.83 2.63 -7.30
N GLU A 295 -5.31 2.19 -6.15
CA GLU A 295 -5.76 2.65 -4.83
C GLU A 295 -4.80 3.69 -4.22
N LYS A 296 -3.83 4.22 -4.98
CA LYS A 296 -2.89 5.25 -4.49
C LYS A 296 -2.16 4.83 -3.20
N MET A 297 -1.84 3.53 -3.10
CA MET A 297 -1.22 2.91 -1.94
C MET A 297 -0.41 1.66 -2.33
N VAL A 298 0.59 1.33 -1.51
CA VAL A 298 1.39 0.11 -1.68
C VAL A 298 1.99 -0.33 -0.34
N GLU A 299 2.43 -1.58 -0.24
CA GLU A 299 3.20 -2.04 0.92
C GLU A 299 4.62 -1.46 0.90
N VAL A 300 5.12 -0.99 2.05
CA VAL A 300 6.43 -0.34 2.16
C VAL A 300 7.57 -1.27 1.74
N GLU A 301 7.46 -2.56 2.04
CA GLU A 301 8.45 -3.57 1.64
C GLU A 301 8.54 -3.71 0.11
N ARG A 302 7.43 -3.52 -0.60
CA ARG A 302 7.37 -3.64 -2.06
C ARG A 302 8.13 -2.50 -2.75
N LEU A 303 8.17 -1.32 -2.13
CA LEU A 303 8.97 -0.19 -2.60
C LEU A 303 10.47 -0.48 -2.61
N ALA A 304 10.95 -1.38 -1.74
CA ALA A 304 12.37 -1.71 -1.68
C ALA A 304 12.88 -2.37 -2.97
N HIS A 305 12.02 -3.10 -3.69
CA HIS A 305 12.37 -3.74 -4.95
C HIS A 305 12.66 -2.73 -6.08
N PHE A 306 12.07 -1.53 -6.03
CA PHE A 306 12.29 -0.47 -7.01
C PHE A 306 13.44 0.47 -6.64
N ARG A 307 14.04 0.30 -5.45
CA ARG A 307 15.06 1.21 -4.92
C ARG A 307 16.26 1.33 -5.85
N LYS A 308 16.75 0.21 -6.38
CA LYS A 308 17.92 0.19 -7.27
C LYS A 308 17.60 0.80 -8.63
N ASP A 309 16.46 0.43 -9.21
CA ASP A 309 16.07 0.83 -10.57
C ASP A 309 15.80 2.34 -10.68
N PHE A 310 15.16 2.92 -9.66
CA PHE A 310 14.98 4.39 -9.58
C PHE A 310 16.22 5.11 -9.02
N GLY A 311 17.19 4.34 -8.54
CA GLY A 311 18.38 4.70 -7.75
C GLY A 311 18.08 5.68 -6.63
N MET A 312 17.16 5.25 -5.77
CA MET A 312 16.87 5.87 -4.49
C MET A 312 17.94 5.45 -3.47
N LEU A 313 18.88 6.34 -3.17
CA LEU A 313 19.95 6.07 -2.21
C LEU A 313 19.50 6.17 -0.75
N VAL A 314 18.29 6.64 -0.51
CA VAL A 314 17.74 6.93 0.83
C VAL A 314 16.99 5.75 1.44
N ASN A 315 16.88 5.72 2.76
CA ASN A 315 16.02 4.76 3.46
C ASN A 315 14.55 5.14 3.24
N VAL A 316 13.82 4.33 2.47
CA VAL A 316 12.42 4.56 2.09
C VAL A 316 11.54 4.78 3.33
N ARG A 317 11.69 3.95 4.36
CA ARG A 317 10.84 4.05 5.57
C ARG A 317 11.08 5.36 6.32
N GLU A 318 12.33 5.77 6.46
CA GLU A 318 12.66 7.05 7.09
C GLU A 318 12.16 8.24 6.27
N LEU A 319 12.31 8.17 4.94
CA LEU A 319 11.82 9.21 4.04
C LEU A 319 10.31 9.40 4.16
N LEU A 320 9.54 8.30 4.15
CA LEU A 320 8.09 8.34 4.31
C LEU A 320 7.67 8.97 5.65
N LEU A 321 8.40 8.68 6.73
CA LEU A 321 8.14 9.23 8.06
C LEU A 321 8.51 10.72 8.18
N LYS A 322 9.52 11.20 7.43
CA LYS A 322 9.89 12.62 7.37
C LYS A 322 8.82 13.49 6.71
N HIS A 323 7.95 12.91 5.86
CA HIS A 323 6.94 13.64 5.10
C HIS A 323 5.49 13.19 5.42
N PRO A 324 5.04 13.33 6.69
CA PRO A 324 3.73 12.84 7.13
C PRO A 324 2.54 13.61 6.55
N GLY A 325 2.77 14.75 5.90
CA GLY A 325 1.74 15.54 5.21
C GLY A 325 1.49 15.07 3.77
N ILE A 326 2.41 14.32 3.17
CA ILE A 326 2.28 13.74 1.82
C ILE A 326 1.90 12.26 1.94
N PHE A 327 2.64 11.53 2.79
CA PHE A 327 2.47 10.10 2.96
C PHE A 327 1.87 9.76 4.32
N TYR A 328 1.10 8.67 4.36
CA TYR A 328 0.66 8.04 5.61
C TYR A 328 1.07 6.58 5.64
N ILE A 329 1.75 6.15 6.71
CA ILE A 329 2.07 4.74 6.93
C ILE A 329 1.05 4.16 7.92
N SER A 330 0.29 3.15 7.49
CA SER A 330 -0.53 2.32 8.36
C SER A 330 0.25 1.10 8.83
N THR A 331 0.13 0.80 10.11
CA THR A 331 0.71 -0.39 10.77
C THR A 331 -0.35 -1.45 11.05
N LYS A 332 -1.48 -1.40 10.34
CA LYS A 332 -2.57 -2.36 10.49
C LYS A 332 -2.30 -3.60 9.63
N GLY A 333 -2.19 -4.76 10.28
CA GLY A 333 -1.80 -6.02 9.66
C GLY A 333 -0.33 -6.36 9.93
N SER A 334 0.20 -7.37 9.23
CA SER A 334 1.61 -7.77 9.33
C SER A 334 2.55 -6.78 8.63
N ASN A 335 2.15 -6.30 7.45
CA ASN A 335 2.98 -5.49 6.58
C ASN A 335 2.52 -4.02 6.63
N HIS A 336 3.47 -3.09 6.67
CA HIS A 336 3.17 -1.66 6.65
C HIS A 336 2.70 -1.23 5.25
N THR A 337 1.59 -0.50 5.19
CA THR A 337 1.05 0.06 3.93
C THR A 337 1.20 1.57 3.93
N VAL A 338 1.76 2.12 2.86
CA VAL A 338 1.84 3.56 2.63
C VAL A 338 0.69 4.01 1.74
N PHE A 339 0.06 5.12 2.12
CA PHE A 339 -1.00 5.80 1.40
C PHE A 339 -0.53 7.18 0.96
N LEU A 340 -0.94 7.61 -0.23
CA LEU A 340 -0.80 8.98 -0.68
C LEU A 340 -1.95 9.82 -0.12
N ARG A 341 -1.68 10.79 0.77
CA ARG A 341 -2.73 11.49 1.51
C ARG A 341 -3.64 12.34 0.64
N GLU A 342 -3.09 12.99 -0.38
CA GLU A 342 -3.86 13.87 -1.26
C GLU A 342 -4.95 13.12 -2.03
N ALA A 343 -4.79 11.81 -2.22
CA ALA A 343 -5.73 10.98 -2.96
C ALA A 343 -6.97 10.60 -2.16
N TYR A 344 -6.97 10.84 -0.84
CA TYR A 344 -8.02 10.37 0.06
C TYR A 344 -8.75 11.51 0.76
N CYS A 345 -10.08 11.45 0.73
CA CYS A 345 -10.95 12.28 1.53
C CYS A 345 -11.86 11.40 2.39
N LYS A 346 -11.83 11.60 3.71
CA LYS A 346 -12.64 10.85 4.68
C LYS A 346 -12.51 9.31 4.57
N GLY A 347 -11.37 8.79 4.08
CA GLY A 347 -11.15 7.35 3.90
C GLY A 347 -11.67 6.79 2.57
N HIS A 348 -12.09 7.65 1.64
CA HIS A 348 -12.49 7.31 0.28
C HIS A 348 -11.51 7.94 -0.72
N LEU A 349 -11.29 7.25 -1.84
CA LEU A 349 -10.49 7.76 -2.94
C LEU A 349 -11.23 8.91 -3.62
N ILE A 350 -10.55 10.03 -3.87
CA ILE A 350 -11.17 11.23 -4.47
C ILE A 350 -11.51 11.02 -5.95
N GLN A 351 -10.62 10.36 -6.69
CA GLN A 351 -10.81 10.02 -8.10
C GLN A 351 -10.84 8.49 -8.26
N PRO A 352 -12.03 7.86 -8.24
CA PRO A 352 -12.15 6.43 -8.44
C PRO A 352 -12.04 6.05 -9.93
N ASN A 353 -11.29 4.99 -10.20
CA ASN A 353 -11.26 4.28 -11.48
C ASN A 353 -12.28 3.12 -11.47
N SER A 354 -12.61 2.57 -12.65
CA SER A 354 -13.47 1.38 -12.82
C SER A 354 -13.06 0.23 -11.88
N ILE A 355 -11.77 -0.14 -11.88
CA ILE A 355 -11.21 -1.19 -11.02
C ILE A 355 -11.43 -0.86 -9.53
N SER A 356 -11.15 0.39 -9.13
CA SER A 356 -11.31 0.81 -7.72
C SER A 356 -12.78 0.82 -7.28
N ALA A 357 -13.71 1.09 -8.19
CA ALA A 357 -15.14 1.06 -7.91
C ALA A 357 -15.61 -0.37 -7.62
N VAL A 358 -15.14 -1.36 -8.38
CA VAL A 358 -15.45 -2.78 -8.12
C VAL A 358 -14.82 -3.23 -6.79
N ARG A 359 -13.55 -2.89 -6.54
CA ARG A 359 -12.90 -3.17 -5.24
C ARG A 359 -13.66 -2.56 -4.07
N ARG A 360 -14.24 -1.38 -4.26
CA ARG A 360 -15.08 -0.74 -3.24
C ARG A 360 -16.34 -1.55 -2.97
N LYS A 361 -17.04 -2.05 -4.00
CA LYS A 361 -18.19 -2.95 -3.83
C LYS A 361 -17.81 -4.22 -3.05
N MET A 362 -16.63 -4.80 -3.33
CA MET A 362 -16.12 -5.94 -2.56
C MET A 362 -15.87 -5.58 -1.10
N LEU A 363 -15.21 -4.45 -0.84
CA LEU A 363 -14.98 -3.96 0.52
C LEU A 363 -16.30 -3.77 1.27
N ASP A 364 -17.33 -3.24 0.64
CA ASP A 364 -18.63 -3.05 1.27
C ASP A 364 -19.23 -4.39 1.72
N LEU A 365 -19.05 -5.50 0.98
CA LEU A 365 -19.42 -6.85 1.45
C LEU A 365 -18.64 -7.28 2.70
N VAL A 366 -17.36 -6.95 2.77
CA VAL A 366 -16.52 -7.22 3.95
C VAL A 366 -17.00 -6.40 5.15
N VAL A 367 -17.43 -5.16 4.93
CA VAL A 367 -17.91 -4.27 6.00
C VAL A 367 -19.24 -4.72 6.59
N LEU A 368 -20.15 -5.28 5.78
CA LEU A 368 -21.44 -5.77 6.26
C LEU A 368 -21.29 -6.81 7.39
N GLY A 369 -20.25 -7.67 7.33
CA GLY A 369 -19.97 -8.69 8.33
C GLY A 369 -21.21 -9.56 8.66
N CYS A 370 -21.33 -10.04 9.90
CA CYS A 370 -22.56 -10.69 10.39
C CYS A 370 -23.66 -9.73 10.82
N ARG A 371 -23.30 -8.51 11.22
CA ARG A 371 -24.23 -7.62 11.95
C ARG A 371 -25.39 -7.15 11.07
N ASN A 372 -25.13 -6.99 9.77
CA ASN A 372 -26.13 -6.51 8.82
C ASN A 372 -26.82 -7.64 8.03
N SER A 373 -26.47 -8.91 8.30
CA SER A 373 -27.09 -10.06 7.65
C SER A 373 -28.56 -10.20 8.05
N ARG A 374 -28.89 -9.97 9.32
CA ARG A 374 -30.26 -9.98 9.84
C ARG A 374 -31.14 -8.88 9.25
N GLU A 375 -30.57 -7.69 9.02
CA GLU A 375 -31.30 -6.58 8.39
C GLU A 375 -31.60 -6.85 6.91
N LEU A 376 -30.68 -7.51 6.18
CA LEU A 376 -30.94 -7.94 4.81
C LEU A 376 -31.98 -9.06 4.74
N GLU A 377 -31.92 -10.05 5.64
CA GLU A 377 -32.94 -11.11 5.77
C GLU A 377 -34.34 -10.51 6.00
N SER A 378 -34.46 -9.52 6.90
CA SER A 378 -35.73 -8.81 7.12
C SER A 378 -36.25 -8.02 5.90
N LYS A 379 -35.35 -7.48 5.06
CA LYS A 379 -35.72 -6.78 3.81
C LYS A 379 -36.11 -7.75 2.69
N VAL A 380 -35.44 -8.89 2.58
CA VAL A 380 -35.80 -9.95 1.62
C VAL A 380 -37.15 -10.56 1.99
N ASP A 381 -37.41 -10.83 3.27
CA ASP A 381 -38.71 -11.35 3.73
C ASP A 381 -39.84 -10.33 3.55
N GLY A 382 -39.60 -9.03 3.80
CA GLY A 382 -40.57 -7.97 3.53
C GLY A 382 -40.87 -7.77 2.04
N THR A 383 -39.94 -8.09 1.15
CA THR A 383 -40.14 -8.02 -0.31
C THR A 383 -40.86 -9.25 -0.85
N LYS A 384 -40.61 -10.44 -0.28
CA LYS A 384 -41.38 -11.67 -0.58
C LYS A 384 -42.82 -11.57 -0.08
N ALA A 385 -43.04 -11.03 1.12
CA ALA A 385 -44.38 -10.82 1.67
C ALA A 385 -45.22 -9.81 0.86
N ARG A 386 -44.59 -8.82 0.21
CA ARG A 386 -45.30 -7.90 -0.71
C ARG A 386 -45.65 -8.52 -2.06
N ASN A 387 -44.88 -9.51 -2.51
CA ASN A 387 -45.13 -10.20 -3.77
C ASN A 387 -46.07 -11.41 -3.64
N SER A 388 -46.39 -11.85 -2.41
CA SER A 388 -47.39 -12.91 -2.15
C SER A 388 -48.79 -12.38 -1.87
N VAL A 389 -49.00 -11.05 -1.89
CA VAL A 389 -50.29 -10.37 -1.64
C VAL A 389 -50.77 -9.66 -2.92
N ARG A 390 -50.31 -10.09 -4.10
CA ARG A 390 -50.78 -9.63 -5.40
C ARG A 390 -51.28 -10.78 -6.25
#